data_AF-A0AAU0Y9I9-F1
#
_entry.id   AF-A0AAU0Y9I9-F1
#
_cell.length_a   1.000
_cell.length_b   1.000
_cell.length_c   1.000
_cell.angle_alpha   90.00
_cell.angle_beta   90.00
_cell.angle_gamma   90.00
#
_symmetry.space_group_name_H-M   'P 1'
#
loop_
_entity.id
_entity.type
_entity.pdbx_description
1 polymer ?
#
loop_
_entity_poly.entity_id
_entity_poly.type
_entity_poly.pdbx_seq_one_letter_code
_entity_poly.pdbx_strand_id
1 'polypeptide(L)'
;MEIEGVRTDRLGLLLDQFDKAREMAGVRLAGLGDEEYLWEPVPGCWSLRRRAEATTPRAFGPGEWLLDLGAADIPASEYAEVARQAAGGMSVEKIAEDWSVTVERVEQILAHTGEPEPDETPVTTIAWRLGHLHYEFAGNWEWTFGERRQDPKQMIDFSPSAALTLERFWPVIDRWRADIGALTEDQLDTVGLSQYPYGSDPEEPFISVLWGANLEFIHHMAEIALLRDLWRARVTTPR
;
A
#
# COMPACT_ATOMS: atom_id res chain seq x y z
N MET A 1 -25.01 -28.66 6.60
CA MET A 1 -24.75 -27.25 6.94
C MET A 1 -24.95 -26.48 5.66
N GLU A 2 -26.15 -25.96 5.45
CA GLU A 2 -26.43 -25.09 4.31
C GLU A 2 -25.68 -23.78 4.54
N ILE A 3 -24.88 -23.39 3.56
CA ILE A 3 -24.15 -22.13 3.57
C ILE A 3 -25.10 -21.07 3.01
N GLU A 4 -26.15 -20.72 3.76
CA GLU A 4 -27.01 -19.61 3.39
C GLU A 4 -26.20 -18.30 3.47
N GLY A 5 -26.14 -17.57 2.36
CA GLY A 5 -25.60 -16.20 2.31
C GLY A 5 -24.16 -16.03 1.80
N VAL A 6 -23.43 -17.10 1.48
CA VAL A 6 -22.11 -16.94 0.84
C VAL A 6 -22.29 -16.65 -0.64
N ARG A 7 -21.95 -15.42 -1.05
CA ARG A 7 -21.80 -15.08 -2.47
C ARG A 7 -20.54 -15.76 -3.00
N THR A 8 -20.71 -16.62 -4.00
CA THR A 8 -19.63 -17.34 -4.68
C THR A 8 -19.29 -16.74 -6.04
N ASP A 9 -19.84 -15.57 -6.37
CA ASP A 9 -19.45 -14.81 -7.54
C ASP A 9 -18.11 -14.09 -7.32
N ARG A 10 -17.56 -13.49 -8.39
CA ARG A 10 -16.23 -12.89 -8.38
C ARG A 10 -16.11 -11.82 -7.30
N LEU A 11 -17.09 -10.92 -7.24
CA LEU A 11 -17.13 -9.85 -6.24
C LEU A 11 -17.31 -10.40 -4.82
N GLY A 12 -18.21 -11.36 -4.63
CA GLY A 12 -18.49 -11.97 -3.33
C GLY A 12 -17.26 -12.58 -2.67
N LEU A 13 -16.41 -13.26 -3.45
CA LEU A 13 -15.16 -13.82 -2.94
C LEU A 13 -14.15 -12.75 -2.51
N LEU A 14 -14.02 -11.67 -3.29
CA LEU A 14 -13.14 -10.55 -2.95
C LEU A 14 -13.65 -9.78 -1.71
N LEU A 15 -14.97 -9.62 -1.58
CA LEU A 15 -15.58 -9.00 -0.40
C LEU A 15 -15.39 -9.84 0.87
N ASP A 16 -15.64 -11.15 0.80
CA ASP A 16 -15.43 -12.06 1.96
C ASP A 16 -13.97 -12.09 2.39
N GLN A 17 -13.04 -12.08 1.43
CA GLN A 17 -11.61 -12.01 1.72
C GLN A 17 -11.26 -10.70 2.45
N PHE A 18 -11.74 -9.56 1.96
CA PHE A 18 -11.51 -8.26 2.58
C PHE A 18 -12.13 -8.19 3.99
N ASP A 19 -13.37 -8.66 4.14
CA ASP A 19 -14.10 -8.63 5.42
C ASP A 19 -13.36 -9.44 6.49
N LYS A 20 -12.89 -10.64 6.14
CA LYS A 20 -12.05 -11.47 7.04
C LYS A 20 -10.76 -10.77 7.41
N ALA A 21 -10.07 -10.17 6.45
CA ALA A 21 -8.84 -9.42 6.70
C ALA A 21 -9.09 -8.24 7.66
N ARG A 22 -10.17 -7.49 7.44
CA ARG A 22 -10.58 -6.34 8.26
C ARG A 22 -10.96 -6.75 9.68
N GLU A 23 -11.67 -7.86 9.86
CA GLU A 23 -11.99 -8.42 11.18
C GLU A 23 -10.72 -8.81 11.96
N MET A 24 -9.81 -9.55 11.31
CA MET A 24 -8.53 -9.92 11.90
C MET A 24 -7.71 -8.69 12.27
N ALA A 25 -7.63 -7.70 11.37
CA ALA A 25 -6.94 -6.45 11.61
C ALA A 25 -7.51 -5.67 12.81
N GLY A 26 -8.83 -5.60 12.93
CA GLY A 26 -9.50 -4.95 14.06
C GLY A 26 -9.11 -5.56 15.42
N VAL A 27 -9.07 -6.89 15.51
CA VAL A 27 -8.61 -7.58 16.72
C VAL A 27 -7.13 -7.33 16.97
N ARG A 28 -6.30 -7.39 15.93
CA ARG A 28 -4.85 -7.22 16.07
C ARG A 28 -4.48 -5.80 16.49
N LEU A 29 -5.15 -4.78 15.98
CA LEU A 29 -4.88 -3.36 16.27
C LEU A 29 -5.44 -2.88 17.61
N ALA A 30 -6.31 -3.66 18.26
CA ALA A 30 -6.85 -3.31 19.57
C ALA A 30 -5.73 -3.05 20.60
N GLY A 31 -5.82 -1.90 21.28
CA GLY A 31 -4.86 -1.49 22.31
C GLY A 31 -3.48 -1.07 21.78
N LEU A 32 -3.33 -0.79 20.48
CA LEU A 32 -2.10 -0.19 19.94
C LEU A 32 -1.85 1.17 20.58
N GLY A 33 -0.70 1.30 21.27
CA GLY A 33 -0.25 2.55 21.88
C GLY A 33 0.80 3.27 21.03
N ASP A 34 1.00 4.56 21.29
CA ASP A 34 1.88 5.43 20.49
C ASP A 34 3.35 4.96 20.48
N GLU A 35 3.86 4.44 21.60
CA GLU A 35 5.23 3.90 21.66
C GLU A 35 5.42 2.68 20.76
N GLU A 36 4.43 1.79 20.70
CA GLU A 36 4.45 0.60 19.84
C GLU A 36 4.29 0.98 18.38
N TYR A 37 3.40 1.92 18.11
CA TYR A 37 3.11 2.44 16.79
C TYR A 37 4.36 3.06 16.14
N LEU A 38 5.13 3.83 16.91
CA LEU A 38 6.37 4.49 16.46
C LEU A 38 7.62 3.61 16.61
N TRP A 39 7.50 2.37 17.07
CA TRP A 39 8.66 1.54 17.36
C TRP A 39 9.48 1.19 16.11
N GLU A 40 10.78 1.42 16.19
CA GLU A 40 11.77 1.02 15.19
C GLU A 40 12.45 -0.28 15.63
N PRO A 41 12.14 -1.43 14.98
CA PRO A 41 12.73 -2.72 15.35
C PRO A 41 14.21 -2.83 15.00
N VAL A 42 14.70 -2.09 14.01
CA VAL A 42 16.09 -2.08 13.56
C VAL A 42 16.54 -0.66 13.21
N PRO A 43 17.85 -0.35 13.24
CA PRO A 43 18.36 0.92 12.74
C PRO A 43 18.00 1.14 11.26
N GLY A 44 17.73 2.39 10.89
CA GLY A 44 17.43 2.75 9.50
C GLY A 44 15.99 2.44 9.05
N CYS A 45 15.09 2.11 9.97
CA CYS A 45 13.68 1.91 9.65
C CYS A 45 13.05 3.14 8.98
N TRP A 46 12.14 2.88 8.06
CA TRP A 46 11.25 3.91 7.53
C TRP A 46 10.04 4.07 8.44
N SER A 47 9.71 5.32 8.79
CA SER A 47 8.65 5.63 9.76
C SER A 47 7.85 6.87 9.34
N LEU A 48 6.98 7.33 10.24
CA LEU A 48 6.54 8.71 10.22
C LEU A 48 7.64 9.59 10.81
N ARG A 49 8.05 10.61 10.08
CA ARG A 49 9.08 11.56 10.47
C ARG A 49 8.48 12.95 10.59
N ARG A 50 8.96 13.75 11.55
CA ARG A 50 8.69 15.18 11.49
C ARG A 50 9.28 15.75 10.21
N ARG A 51 8.59 16.69 9.59
CA ARG A 51 9.02 17.33 8.33
C ARG A 51 10.43 17.89 8.40
N ALA A 52 10.83 18.42 9.55
CA ALA A 52 12.18 18.96 9.77
C ALA A 52 13.27 17.88 9.94
N GLU A 53 12.89 16.62 10.15
CA GLU A 53 13.77 15.49 10.45
C GLU A 53 13.79 14.44 9.32
N ALA A 54 12.91 14.57 8.33
CA ALA A 54 12.82 13.64 7.20
C ALA A 54 14.09 13.69 6.35
N THR A 55 14.69 12.53 6.11
CA THR A 55 15.93 12.37 5.33
C THR A 55 15.72 11.61 4.02
N THR A 56 14.61 10.90 3.88
CA THR A 56 14.29 10.19 2.64
C THR A 56 13.88 11.18 1.54
N PRO A 57 14.37 11.01 0.30
CA PRO A 57 14.32 12.05 -0.72
C PRO A 57 12.92 12.37 -1.24
N ARG A 58 11.94 11.48 -1.04
CA ARG A 58 10.56 11.67 -1.50
C ARG A 58 9.53 11.63 -0.37
N ALA A 59 9.96 11.82 0.89
CA ALA A 59 9.03 11.86 2.03
C ALA A 59 7.88 12.84 1.78
N PHE A 60 6.65 12.46 2.13
CA PHE A 60 5.45 13.23 1.75
C PHE A 60 4.38 13.26 2.85
N GLY A 61 3.46 14.20 2.71
CA GLY A 61 2.34 14.45 3.63
C GLY A 61 2.01 15.95 3.67
N PRO A 62 0.75 16.33 3.96
CA PRO A 62 0.33 17.73 3.97
C PRO A 62 0.73 18.48 5.26
N GLY A 63 0.95 17.76 6.37
CA GLY A 63 1.11 18.34 7.71
C GLY A 63 2.53 18.37 8.28
N GLU A 64 2.65 18.35 9.60
CA GLU A 64 3.95 18.34 10.30
C GLU A 64 4.67 16.99 10.13
N TRP A 65 3.92 15.91 9.99
CA TRP A 65 4.46 14.55 9.86
C TRP A 65 4.43 14.08 8.41
N LEU A 66 5.53 13.47 8.00
CA LEU A 66 5.74 12.90 6.67
C LEU A 66 5.86 11.38 6.78
N LEU A 67 5.36 10.69 5.77
CA LEU A 67 5.67 9.28 5.53
C LEU A 67 7.01 9.20 4.79
N ASP A 68 7.97 8.43 5.32
CA ASP A 68 9.24 8.19 4.65
C ASP A 68 9.02 7.55 3.27
N LEU A 69 9.75 8.01 2.25
CA LEU A 69 9.73 7.42 0.92
C LEU A 69 11.09 7.61 0.24
N GLY A 70 11.73 6.50 -0.07
CA GLY A 70 13.05 6.43 -0.71
C GLY A 70 13.09 7.05 -2.11
N ALA A 71 14.26 6.99 -2.75
CA ALA A 71 14.39 7.37 -4.16
C ALA A 71 13.46 6.51 -5.04
N ALA A 72 13.15 6.98 -6.24
CA ALA A 72 12.50 6.12 -7.22
C ALA A 72 13.50 5.07 -7.68
N ASP A 73 13.07 3.81 -7.75
CA ASP A 73 13.84 2.71 -8.31
C ASP A 73 12.88 1.63 -8.84
N ILE A 74 13.42 0.69 -9.60
CA ILE A 74 12.72 -0.50 -10.07
C ILE A 74 13.18 -1.69 -9.22
N PRO A 75 12.29 -2.35 -8.47
CA PRO A 75 12.63 -3.53 -7.68
C PRO A 75 13.19 -4.66 -8.54
N ALA A 76 14.08 -5.48 -7.98
CA ALA A 76 14.65 -6.65 -8.66
C ALA A 76 13.58 -7.61 -9.21
N SER A 77 12.44 -7.74 -8.53
CA SER A 77 11.30 -8.55 -8.98
C SER A 77 10.70 -8.08 -10.32
N GLU A 78 10.90 -6.82 -10.67
CA GLU A 78 10.31 -6.16 -11.84
C GLU A 78 11.24 -6.12 -13.05
N TYR A 79 12.48 -6.59 -12.92
CA TYR A 79 13.45 -6.59 -14.03
C TYR A 79 12.95 -7.42 -15.22
N ALA A 80 12.30 -8.55 -14.94
CA ALA A 80 11.70 -9.39 -15.97
C ALA A 80 10.53 -8.70 -16.68
N GLU A 81 9.78 -7.84 -15.98
CA GLU A 81 8.70 -7.05 -16.57
C GLU A 81 9.25 -5.93 -17.46
N VAL A 82 10.25 -5.19 -17.00
CA VAL A 82 10.96 -4.19 -17.81
C VAL A 82 11.49 -4.79 -19.11
N ALA A 83 12.08 -5.99 -19.04
CA ALA A 83 12.56 -6.69 -20.24
C ALA A 83 11.42 -7.06 -21.20
N ARG A 84 10.26 -7.48 -20.68
CA ARG A 84 9.06 -7.77 -21.50
C ARG A 84 8.52 -6.51 -22.16
N GLN A 85 8.43 -5.40 -21.43
CA GLN A 85 7.95 -4.11 -21.96
C GLN A 85 8.83 -3.62 -23.12
N ALA A 86 10.16 -3.65 -22.95
CA ALA A 86 11.10 -3.27 -24.00
C ALA A 86 11.00 -4.19 -25.22
N ALA A 87 10.93 -5.51 -25.01
CA ALA A 87 10.75 -6.49 -26.10
C ALA A 87 9.41 -6.34 -26.82
N GLY A 88 8.38 -5.84 -26.12
CA GLY A 88 7.07 -5.49 -26.66
C GLY A 88 7.03 -4.17 -27.44
N GLY A 89 8.15 -3.45 -27.51
CA GLY A 89 8.29 -2.21 -28.29
C GLY A 89 8.09 -0.91 -27.52
N MET A 90 7.97 -0.96 -26.18
CA MET A 90 7.98 0.24 -25.35
C MET A 90 9.39 0.87 -25.34
N SER A 91 9.48 2.20 -25.46
CA SER A 91 10.77 2.88 -25.43
C SER A 91 11.35 2.96 -24.02
N VAL A 92 12.68 3.00 -23.91
CA VAL A 92 13.38 3.12 -22.62
C VAL A 92 12.97 4.41 -21.88
N GLU A 93 12.72 5.48 -22.62
CA GLU A 93 12.26 6.76 -22.07
C GLU A 93 10.88 6.64 -21.44
N LYS A 94 9.95 5.91 -22.07
CA LYS A 94 8.62 5.67 -21.52
C LYS A 94 8.68 4.80 -20.27
N ILE A 95 9.49 3.75 -20.28
CA ILE A 95 9.71 2.90 -19.09
C ILE A 95 10.29 3.77 -17.96
N ALA A 96 11.29 4.60 -18.25
CA ALA A 96 11.89 5.48 -17.25
C ALA A 96 10.87 6.47 -16.66
N GLU A 97 10.01 7.05 -17.50
CA GLU A 97 8.91 7.93 -17.10
C GLU A 97 7.93 7.20 -16.16
N ASP A 98 7.46 6.01 -16.54
CA ASP A 98 6.48 5.22 -15.79
C ASP A 98 6.98 4.83 -14.40
N TRP A 99 8.25 4.42 -14.32
CA TRP A 99 8.91 4.08 -13.06
C TRP A 99 9.45 5.29 -12.30
N SER A 100 9.35 6.49 -12.88
CA SER A 100 9.95 7.72 -12.36
C SER A 100 11.46 7.61 -12.08
N VAL A 101 12.18 6.81 -12.88
CA VAL A 101 13.64 6.62 -12.81
C VAL A 101 14.35 7.30 -13.97
N THR A 102 15.69 7.25 -13.98
CA THR A 102 16.46 7.74 -15.13
C THR A 102 16.47 6.72 -16.26
N VAL A 103 16.62 7.19 -17.50
CA VAL A 103 16.87 6.33 -18.68
C VAL A 103 18.07 5.41 -18.42
N GLU A 104 19.15 5.94 -17.86
CA GLU A 104 20.35 5.17 -17.49
C GLU A 104 20.02 3.99 -16.56
N ARG A 105 19.11 4.17 -15.60
CA ARG A 105 18.72 3.10 -14.68
C ARG A 105 18.00 1.97 -15.42
N VAL A 106 17.12 2.30 -16.36
CA VAL A 106 16.45 1.29 -17.20
C VAL A 106 17.46 0.57 -18.09
N GLU A 107 18.42 1.28 -18.70
CA GLU A 107 19.48 0.68 -19.49
C GLU A 107 20.35 -0.28 -18.67
N GLN A 108 20.68 0.08 -17.42
CA GLN A 108 21.41 -0.79 -16.49
C GLN A 108 20.64 -2.08 -16.20
N ILE A 109 19.32 -2.00 -16.03
CA ILE A 109 18.45 -3.16 -15.79
C ILE A 109 18.38 -4.05 -17.04
N LEU A 110 18.20 -3.46 -18.23
CA LEU A 110 18.17 -4.21 -19.49
C LEU A 110 19.53 -4.86 -19.82
N ALA A 111 20.63 -4.28 -19.34
CA ALA A 111 21.97 -4.83 -19.47
C ALA A 111 22.30 -5.89 -18.38
N HIS A 112 21.45 -6.03 -17.35
CA HIS A 112 21.66 -7.01 -16.29
C HIS A 112 21.60 -8.44 -16.85
N THR A 113 22.52 -9.28 -16.40
CA THR A 113 22.56 -10.71 -16.76
C THR A 113 22.75 -11.54 -15.50
N GLY A 114 22.06 -12.69 -15.44
CA GLY A 114 22.05 -13.53 -14.25
C GLY A 114 20.79 -13.33 -13.40
N GLU A 115 20.82 -13.90 -12.20
CA GLU A 115 19.76 -13.74 -11.21
C GLU A 115 19.97 -12.41 -10.47
N PRO A 116 18.94 -11.55 -10.35
CA PRO A 116 19.08 -10.30 -9.63
C PRO A 116 19.22 -10.55 -8.13
N GLU A 117 20.07 -9.77 -7.47
CA GLU A 117 20.18 -9.81 -6.02
C GLU A 117 18.89 -9.30 -5.35
N PRO A 118 18.51 -9.82 -4.18
CA PRO A 118 17.35 -9.33 -3.45
C PRO A 118 17.46 -7.82 -3.13
N ASP A 119 16.33 -7.11 -3.20
CA ASP A 119 16.27 -5.69 -2.88
C ASP A 119 16.64 -5.42 -1.40
N GLU A 120 17.53 -4.46 -1.17
CA GLU A 120 17.83 -3.95 0.18
C GLU A 120 16.75 -2.96 0.64
N THR A 121 15.56 -3.47 0.93
CA THR A 121 14.41 -2.65 1.35
C THR A 121 14.45 -2.39 2.86
N PRO A 122 14.35 -1.11 3.31
CA PRO A 122 14.30 -0.80 4.74
C PRO A 122 13.07 -1.40 5.43
N VAL A 123 13.25 -1.88 6.66
CA VAL A 123 12.11 -2.30 7.48
C VAL A 123 11.25 -1.07 7.79
N THR A 124 9.96 -1.12 7.49
CA THR A 124 9.02 -0.05 7.83
C THR A 124 8.46 -0.24 9.25
N THR A 125 7.98 0.81 9.91
CA THR A 125 7.33 0.73 11.24
C THR A 125 5.83 0.41 11.12
N ILE A 126 5.15 0.19 12.25
CA ILE A 126 3.67 0.11 12.27
C ILE A 126 3.07 1.44 11.81
N ALA A 127 3.61 2.56 12.27
CA ALA A 127 3.19 3.89 11.86
C ALA A 127 3.31 4.12 10.36
N TRP A 128 4.42 3.66 9.76
CA TRP A 128 4.58 3.72 8.31
C TRP A 128 3.52 2.91 7.58
N ARG A 129 3.32 1.64 7.95
CA ARG A 129 2.36 0.75 7.26
C ARG A 129 0.92 1.23 7.37
N LEU A 130 0.51 1.70 8.55
CA LEU A 130 -0.83 2.29 8.72
C LEU A 130 -0.96 3.61 7.94
N GLY A 131 0.07 4.46 7.94
CA GLY A 131 0.08 5.67 7.11
C GLY A 131 -0.04 5.36 5.62
N HIS A 132 0.72 4.36 5.15
CA HIS A 132 0.71 3.88 3.77
C HIS A 132 -0.69 3.42 3.34
N LEU A 133 -1.28 2.45 4.06
CA LEU A 133 -2.63 1.99 3.78
C LEU A 133 -3.66 3.12 3.86
N HIS A 134 -3.49 4.07 4.79
CA HIS A 134 -4.47 5.15 4.98
C HIS A 134 -4.53 6.09 3.78
N TYR A 135 -3.39 6.57 3.26
CA TYR A 135 -3.41 7.46 2.10
C TYR A 135 -3.80 6.70 0.82
N GLU A 136 -3.36 5.45 0.70
CA GLU A 136 -3.66 4.61 -0.46
C GLU A 136 -5.16 4.35 -0.56
N PHE A 137 -5.82 3.85 0.50
CA PHE A 137 -7.26 3.60 0.46
C PHE A 137 -8.10 4.88 0.36
N ALA A 138 -7.64 6.00 0.95
CA ALA A 138 -8.30 7.28 0.78
C ALA A 138 -8.25 7.74 -0.68
N GLY A 139 -7.09 7.60 -1.33
CA GLY A 139 -6.90 7.96 -2.72
C GLY A 139 -7.58 6.99 -3.68
N ASN A 140 -7.51 5.67 -3.46
CA ASN A 140 -8.23 4.67 -4.25
C ASN A 140 -9.73 4.98 -4.26
N TRP A 141 -10.30 5.34 -3.12
CA TRP A 141 -11.69 5.76 -3.05
C TRP A 141 -11.94 7.06 -3.84
N GLU A 142 -11.13 8.11 -3.62
CA GLU A 142 -11.30 9.41 -4.31
C GLU A 142 -11.17 9.30 -5.83
N TRP A 143 -10.30 8.41 -6.30
CA TRP A 143 -10.01 8.23 -7.73
C TRP A 143 -10.87 7.17 -8.41
N THR A 144 -11.61 6.37 -7.65
CA THR A 144 -12.63 5.42 -8.17
C THR A 144 -14.03 6.02 -8.10
N PHE A 145 -14.42 6.53 -6.93
CA PHE A 145 -15.80 6.95 -6.62
C PHE A 145 -15.94 8.46 -6.35
N GLY A 146 -14.86 9.13 -5.98
CA GLY A 146 -14.83 10.55 -5.64
C GLY A 146 -14.74 11.49 -6.85
N GLU A 147 -14.37 12.74 -6.58
CA GLU A 147 -14.31 13.80 -7.59
C GLU A 147 -13.00 13.81 -8.38
N ARG A 148 -12.00 13.02 -7.95
CA ARG A 148 -10.66 12.92 -8.54
C ARG A 148 -9.90 14.25 -8.53
N ARG A 149 -10.04 15.03 -7.46
CA ARG A 149 -9.46 16.39 -7.38
C ARG A 149 -8.26 16.50 -6.48
N GLN A 150 -8.16 15.61 -5.49
CA GLN A 150 -7.11 15.67 -4.49
C GLN A 150 -6.03 14.63 -4.79
N ASP A 151 -4.78 15.08 -4.81
CA ASP A 151 -3.63 14.19 -4.84
C ASP A 151 -3.66 13.27 -3.59
N PRO A 152 -3.59 11.93 -3.74
CA PRO A 152 -3.60 10.99 -2.63
C PRO A 152 -2.58 11.30 -1.52
N LYS A 153 -1.38 11.76 -1.88
CA LYS A 153 -0.31 12.11 -0.92
C LYS A 153 -0.61 13.35 -0.09
N GLN A 154 -1.67 14.09 -0.43
CA GLN A 154 -2.16 15.26 0.30
C GLN A 154 -3.45 14.98 1.08
N MET A 155 -4.00 13.77 1.02
CA MET A 155 -5.30 13.46 1.64
C MET A 155 -5.23 13.25 3.15
N ILE A 156 -4.12 12.68 3.64
CA ILE A 156 -4.00 12.26 5.03
C ILE A 156 -2.98 13.12 5.75
N ASP A 157 -3.44 13.87 6.75
CA ASP A 157 -2.57 14.49 7.75
C ASP A 157 -2.10 13.41 8.74
N PHE A 158 -0.88 12.94 8.55
CA PHE A 158 -0.28 11.86 9.35
C PHE A 158 -0.11 12.28 10.81
N SER A 159 -0.33 11.32 11.73
CA SER A 159 -0.23 11.55 13.17
C SER A 159 0.72 10.55 13.82
N PRO A 160 1.51 10.99 14.82
CA PRO A 160 2.26 10.09 15.69
C PRO A 160 1.36 9.39 16.71
N SER A 161 0.09 9.80 16.85
CA SER A 161 -0.88 9.16 17.74
C SER A 161 -1.55 7.99 17.05
N ALA A 162 -1.36 6.79 17.60
CA ALA A 162 -1.98 5.58 17.12
C ALA A 162 -3.51 5.66 17.19
N ALA A 163 -4.04 6.19 18.29
CA ALA A 163 -5.47 6.33 18.51
C ALA A 163 -6.12 7.24 17.45
N LEU A 164 -5.53 8.41 17.19
CA LEU A 164 -6.03 9.34 16.17
C LEU A 164 -5.91 8.76 14.76
N THR A 165 -4.80 8.07 14.46
CA THR A 165 -4.64 7.39 13.17
C THR A 165 -5.73 6.35 12.96
N LEU A 166 -6.00 5.48 13.94
CA LEU A 166 -7.03 4.44 13.83
C LEU A 166 -8.45 5.03 13.77
N GLU A 167 -8.73 6.11 14.53
CA GLU A 167 -10.01 6.83 14.49
C GLU A 167 -10.34 7.32 13.07
N ARG A 168 -9.34 7.80 12.33
CA ARG A 168 -9.49 8.31 10.97
C ARG A 168 -9.42 7.22 9.89
N PHE A 169 -8.61 6.19 10.13
CA PHE A 169 -8.36 5.09 9.20
C PHE A 169 -9.60 4.23 8.97
N TRP A 170 -10.27 3.78 10.04
CA TRP A 170 -11.39 2.85 9.90
C TRP A 170 -12.56 3.38 9.08
N PRO A 171 -12.99 4.65 9.23
CA PRO A 171 -14.00 5.24 8.35
C PRO A 171 -13.63 5.20 6.85
N VAL A 172 -12.34 5.35 6.50
CA VAL A 172 -11.87 5.24 5.11
C VAL A 172 -12.04 3.81 4.59
N ILE A 173 -11.60 2.83 5.39
CA ILE A 173 -11.71 1.40 5.08
C ILE A 173 -13.17 0.96 4.95
N ASP A 174 -14.02 1.37 5.88
CA ASP A 174 -15.44 1.00 5.89
C ASP A 174 -16.17 1.65 4.70
N ARG A 175 -15.82 2.90 4.33
CA ARG A 175 -16.38 3.57 3.15
C ARG A 175 -15.95 2.88 1.85
N TRP A 176 -14.66 2.56 1.70
CA TRP A 176 -14.17 1.78 0.56
C TRP A 176 -14.96 0.48 0.39
N ARG A 177 -15.05 -0.30 1.48
CA ARG A 177 -15.78 -1.57 1.47
C ARG A 177 -17.27 -1.42 1.15
N ALA A 178 -17.92 -0.36 1.63
CA ALA A 178 -19.33 -0.12 1.36
C ALA A 178 -19.60 0.10 -0.14
N ASP A 179 -18.81 0.97 -0.78
CA ASP A 179 -19.02 1.35 -2.18
C ASP A 179 -18.62 0.24 -3.16
N ILE A 180 -17.57 -0.54 -2.84
CA ILE A 180 -17.25 -1.77 -3.59
C ILE A 180 -18.41 -2.77 -3.53
N GLY A 181 -19.09 -2.87 -2.38
CA GLY A 181 -20.25 -3.74 -2.20
C GLY A 181 -21.45 -3.39 -3.08
N ALA A 182 -21.50 -2.17 -3.63
CA ALA A 182 -22.56 -1.69 -4.51
C ALA A 182 -22.27 -1.88 -6.01
N LEU A 183 -21.07 -2.37 -6.37
CA LEU A 183 -20.69 -2.57 -7.77
C LEU A 183 -21.46 -3.72 -8.42
N THR A 184 -21.75 -3.56 -9.71
CA THR A 184 -22.28 -4.62 -10.57
C THR A 184 -21.16 -5.45 -11.20
N GLU A 185 -21.47 -6.66 -11.67
CA GLU A 185 -20.51 -7.51 -12.39
C GLU A 185 -19.91 -6.81 -13.62
N ASP A 186 -20.69 -6.06 -14.40
CA ASP A 186 -20.18 -5.32 -15.58
C ASP A 186 -19.18 -4.21 -15.18
N GLN A 187 -19.35 -3.59 -14.01
CA GLN A 187 -18.40 -2.59 -13.52
C GLN A 187 -17.06 -3.20 -13.13
N LEU A 188 -17.03 -4.48 -12.73
CA LEU A 188 -15.77 -5.18 -12.41
C LEU A 188 -14.87 -5.31 -13.64
N ASP A 189 -15.45 -5.45 -14.83
CA ASP A 189 -14.73 -5.60 -16.09
C ASP A 189 -14.45 -4.24 -16.77
N THR A 190 -14.83 -3.12 -16.14
CA THR A 190 -14.60 -1.78 -16.69
C THR A 190 -13.15 -1.35 -16.46
N VAL A 191 -12.41 -1.20 -17.56
CA VAL A 191 -11.05 -0.62 -17.57
C VAL A 191 -11.13 0.87 -17.27
N GLY A 192 -10.27 1.35 -16.37
CA GLY A 192 -10.20 2.76 -16.00
C GLY A 192 -11.37 3.27 -15.14
N LEU A 193 -12.10 2.34 -14.49
CA LEU A 193 -13.08 2.70 -13.45
C LEU A 193 -12.37 3.38 -12.28
N SER A 194 -11.27 2.80 -11.79
CA SER A 194 -10.28 3.51 -10.99
C SER A 194 -9.39 4.32 -11.93
N GLN A 195 -9.06 5.55 -11.54
CA GLN A 195 -8.06 6.37 -12.22
C GLN A 195 -6.97 6.80 -11.26
N TYR A 196 -6.64 5.95 -10.27
CA TYR A 196 -5.64 6.25 -9.27
C TYR A 196 -4.30 6.66 -9.94
N PRO A 197 -3.69 7.77 -9.53
CA PRO A 197 -2.61 8.38 -10.30
C PRO A 197 -1.23 7.71 -10.12
N TYR A 198 -1.11 6.70 -9.25
CA TYR A 198 0.16 6.09 -8.87
C TYR A 198 0.23 4.58 -9.12
N GLY A 199 -0.23 4.13 -10.28
CA GLY A 199 -0.22 2.72 -10.64
C GLY A 199 -0.84 2.49 -12.01
N SER A 200 -1.06 1.22 -12.35
CA SER A 200 -1.68 0.81 -13.61
C SER A 200 -3.22 0.84 -13.59
N ASP A 201 -3.85 1.28 -12.49
CA ASP A 201 -5.31 1.37 -12.35
C ASP A 201 -6.08 1.88 -13.58
N PRO A 202 -5.67 2.97 -14.26
CA PRO A 202 -6.41 3.48 -15.42
C PRO A 202 -6.44 2.51 -16.62
N GLU A 203 -5.53 1.54 -16.65
CA GLU A 203 -5.27 0.62 -17.75
C GLU A 203 -5.76 -0.81 -17.47
N GLU A 204 -6.17 -1.08 -16.23
CA GLU A 204 -6.60 -2.40 -15.77
C GLU A 204 -8.13 -2.50 -15.59
N PRO A 205 -8.74 -3.67 -15.82
CA PRO A 205 -10.12 -3.90 -15.41
C PRO A 205 -10.22 -3.82 -13.89
N PHE A 206 -11.30 -3.22 -13.39
CA PHE A 206 -11.45 -2.90 -11.96
C PHE A 206 -11.32 -4.11 -11.03
N ILE A 207 -11.68 -5.31 -11.48
CA ILE A 207 -11.50 -6.53 -10.68
C ILE A 207 -10.03 -6.82 -10.33
N SER A 208 -9.10 -6.52 -11.24
CA SER A 208 -7.65 -6.65 -10.99
C SER A 208 -7.18 -5.62 -9.97
N VAL A 209 -7.67 -4.39 -10.09
CA VAL A 209 -7.41 -3.30 -9.12
C VAL A 209 -7.92 -3.68 -7.73
N LEU A 210 -9.15 -4.17 -7.62
CA LEU A 210 -9.73 -4.60 -6.35
C LEU A 210 -8.96 -5.78 -5.73
N TRP A 211 -8.55 -6.74 -6.56
CA TRP A 211 -7.71 -7.84 -6.10
C TRP A 211 -6.36 -7.34 -5.54
N GLY A 212 -5.72 -6.38 -6.22
CA GLY A 212 -4.48 -5.75 -5.76
C GLY A 212 -4.68 -5.03 -4.42
N ALA A 213 -5.71 -4.20 -4.29
CA ALA A 213 -6.02 -3.50 -3.04
C ALA A 213 -6.27 -4.46 -1.86
N ASN A 214 -6.95 -5.59 -2.11
CA ASN A 214 -7.11 -6.64 -1.11
C ASN A 214 -5.76 -7.25 -0.70
N LEU A 215 -4.89 -7.54 -1.67
CA LEU A 215 -3.56 -8.11 -1.43
C LEU A 215 -2.72 -7.16 -0.57
N GLU A 216 -2.67 -5.88 -0.90
CA GLU A 216 -1.95 -4.84 -0.15
C GLU A 216 -2.44 -4.75 1.30
N PHE A 217 -3.77 -4.69 1.49
CA PHE A 217 -4.35 -4.65 2.82
C PHE A 217 -3.99 -5.87 3.66
N ILE A 218 -4.09 -7.07 3.09
CA ILE A 218 -3.75 -8.32 3.78
C ILE A 218 -2.26 -8.37 4.11
N HIS A 219 -1.41 -8.05 3.13
CA HIS A 219 0.03 -8.05 3.24
C HIS A 219 0.48 -7.17 4.40
N HIS A 220 0.11 -5.89 4.39
CA HIS A 220 0.54 -4.95 5.42
C HIS A 220 -0.11 -5.19 6.78
N MET A 221 -1.36 -5.68 6.85
CA MET A 221 -1.97 -6.05 8.14
C MET A 221 -1.29 -7.27 8.76
N ALA A 222 -0.82 -8.23 7.96
CA ALA A 222 -0.03 -9.36 8.44
C ALA A 222 1.34 -8.91 8.97
N GLU A 223 2.01 -7.98 8.30
CA GLU A 223 3.28 -7.43 8.78
C GLU A 223 3.10 -6.60 10.06
N ILE A 224 2.05 -5.78 10.15
CA ILE A 224 1.69 -5.06 11.39
C ILE A 224 1.47 -6.07 12.52
N ALA A 225 0.72 -7.14 12.26
CA ALA A 225 0.51 -8.19 13.24
C ALA A 225 1.84 -8.80 13.72
N LEU A 226 2.78 -9.10 12.81
CA LEU A 226 4.10 -9.60 13.17
C LEU A 226 4.89 -8.60 14.04
N LEU A 227 4.90 -7.31 13.68
CA LEU A 227 5.58 -6.28 14.45
C LEU A 227 5.01 -6.14 15.87
N ARG A 228 3.69 -6.26 16.05
CA ARG A 228 3.07 -6.27 17.39
C ARG A 228 3.50 -7.48 18.22
N ASP A 229 3.66 -8.65 17.59
CA ASP A 229 4.18 -9.84 18.29
C ASP A 229 5.63 -9.63 18.74
N LEU A 230 6.48 -9.09 17.86
CA LEU A 230 7.87 -8.77 18.18
C LEU A 230 7.96 -7.69 19.28
N TRP A 231 7.12 -6.65 19.20
CA TRP A 231 7.03 -5.63 20.25
C TRP A 231 6.71 -6.27 21.59
N ARG A 232 5.68 -7.11 21.69
CA ARG A 232 5.32 -7.79 22.94
C ARG A 232 6.44 -8.71 23.44
N ALA A 233 7.07 -9.46 22.54
CA ALA A 233 8.12 -10.41 22.87
C ALA A 233 9.39 -9.72 23.44
N ARG A 234 9.69 -8.49 23.02
CA ARG A 234 10.91 -7.76 23.43
C ARG A 234 11.01 -7.52 24.94
N VAL A 235 9.87 -7.48 25.64
CA VAL A 235 9.79 -7.27 27.09
C VAL A 235 9.91 -8.59 27.87
N THR A 236 9.66 -9.73 27.21
CA THR A 236 9.60 -11.07 27.82
C THR A 236 10.88 -11.88 27.75
N THR A 237 11.98 -11.36 27.17
CA THR A 237 13.27 -12.06 27.19
C THR A 237 13.90 -11.95 28.58
N PRO A 238 14.06 -13.05 29.35
CA PRO A 238 14.93 -13.04 30.52
C PRO A 238 16.37 -12.84 30.03
N ARG A 239 17.11 -11.93 30.66
CA ARG A 239 18.57 -11.85 30.50
C ARG A 239 19.26 -13.15 30.89
#